data_AF-A0A7W0QBC1-F1
#
_entry.id   AF-A0A7W0QBC1-F1
#
_cell.length_a   1.000
_cell.length_b   1.000
_cell.length_c   1.000
_cell.angle_alpha   90.00
_cell.angle_beta   90.00
_cell.angle_gamma   90.00
#
_symmetry.space_group_name_H-M   'P 1'
#
loop_
_entity.id
_entity.type
_entity.pdbx_description
1 polymer ?
#
loop_
_entity_poly.entity_id
_entity_poly.type
_entity_poly.pdbx_seq_one_letter_code
_entity_poly.pdbx_strand_id
1 'polypeptide(L)'
;MQGRTTLAGRFEVGEAIGTGGMGTVHRALDFHTGRTVAVKLLTIADVQDVERFVREAAALASLTHPGIVRYIAHGTADDGRHYLVMDWIDGDNLVSRAELEGLTIRETVLVIRQVAEALAEAHRHHMIHRDIKPDNLMLDGDALDQVRVVDFGLARYVADDQHLTRTGIAMGTPGYMSPEQARGSRDLDGRSDIFSLGCVLYECLAGRPPFLGENPMAVQVKLILVDPPPVTQLCPEVPPGLAEIVVRMLAKDPEDRFATMCDVARALAELHGLPDAMRHRARVSEPASGTRRIGAVAQPPAPCLVLVAPPKPIPAWRPRALEAITPWRDRAEVLDDGVIVMSHPGAADAARCALALARTLPDATIVVSAPAADDVSGESAIDRSTQLMSVAALRSIFARGAAAGQIHVDPVTAALLRPHFEITGSGEDLVLRGERG
;
A
#
# COMPACT_ATOMS: atom_id res chain seq x y z
N MET A 1 24.08 -25.47 24.39
CA MET A 1 22.75 -26.04 24.07
C MET A 1 21.72 -24.97 24.38
N GLN A 2 21.41 -24.09 23.43
CA GLN A 2 20.44 -23.01 23.63
C GLN A 2 19.07 -23.43 23.06
N GLY A 3 18.05 -23.45 23.94
CA GLY A 3 16.68 -23.02 23.63
C GLY A 3 15.81 -23.86 22.71
N ARG A 4 15.57 -25.14 23.00
CA ARG A 4 14.41 -25.86 22.43
C ARG A 4 13.23 -25.70 23.38
N THR A 5 12.23 -24.94 22.97
CA THR A 5 10.99 -24.73 23.74
C THR A 5 9.91 -25.64 23.18
N THR A 6 9.18 -26.34 24.04
CA THR A 6 8.05 -27.17 23.62
C THR A 6 6.75 -26.40 23.81
N LEU A 7 5.95 -26.21 22.76
CA LEU A 7 4.63 -25.60 22.85
C LEU A 7 3.55 -26.66 23.03
N ALA A 8 2.68 -26.44 24.02
CA ALA A 8 1.55 -27.30 24.36
C ALA A 8 1.92 -28.80 24.49
N GLY A 9 3.15 -29.10 24.90
CA GLY A 9 3.67 -30.47 24.97
C GLY A 9 3.77 -31.22 23.63
N ARG A 10 3.54 -30.53 22.49
CA ARG A 10 3.40 -31.16 21.17
C ARG A 10 4.45 -30.69 20.16
N PHE A 11 4.75 -29.40 20.12
CA PHE A 11 5.60 -28.83 19.08
C PHE A 11 6.96 -28.43 19.67
N GLU A 12 8.03 -29.11 19.25
CA GLU A 12 9.40 -28.72 19.58
C GLU A 12 9.84 -27.59 18.65
N VAL A 13 9.87 -26.37 19.18
CA VAL A 13 10.17 -25.15 18.42
C VAL A 13 11.67 -24.96 18.34
N GLY A 14 12.18 -24.86 17.11
CA GLY A 14 13.57 -24.55 16.80
C GLY A 14 13.83 -23.05 16.67
N GLU A 15 14.92 -22.72 15.99
CA GLU A 15 15.32 -21.33 15.75
C GLU A 15 14.28 -20.58 14.90
N ALA A 16 14.21 -19.26 15.12
CA ALA A 16 13.37 -18.39 14.31
C ALA A 16 13.95 -18.32 12.88
N ILE A 17 13.10 -18.50 11.89
CA ILE A 17 13.47 -18.45 10.47
C ILE A 17 13.13 -17.11 9.83
N GLY A 18 12.24 -16.34 10.47
CA GLY A 18 11.81 -15.04 9.98
C GLY A 18 11.01 -14.29 11.03
N THR A 19 11.11 -12.97 11.00
CA THR A 19 10.35 -12.06 11.86
C THR A 19 9.56 -11.13 10.97
N GLY A 20 8.24 -11.10 11.17
CA GLY A 20 7.34 -10.16 10.50
C GLY A 20 6.74 -9.17 11.49
N GLY A 21 5.94 -8.22 10.99
CA GLY A 21 5.30 -7.19 11.83
C GLY A 21 4.36 -7.71 12.92
N MET A 22 3.97 -8.99 12.86
CA MET A 22 2.92 -9.59 13.69
C MET A 22 3.44 -10.73 14.59
N GLY A 23 4.73 -11.08 14.46
CA GLY A 23 5.25 -12.26 15.13
C GLY A 23 6.51 -12.85 14.50
N THR A 24 6.96 -13.95 15.09
CA THR A 24 8.12 -14.71 14.61
C THR A 24 7.65 -16.06 14.09
N VAL A 25 8.19 -16.49 12.94
CA VAL A 25 7.97 -17.82 12.39
C VAL A 25 9.16 -18.69 12.75
N HIS A 26 8.87 -19.90 13.20
CA HIS A 26 9.83 -20.91 13.62
C HIS A 26 9.57 -22.21 12.87
N ARG A 27 10.64 -22.93 12.57
CA ARG A 27 10.55 -24.33 12.17
C ARG A 27 10.40 -25.19 13.44
N ALA A 28 9.47 -26.13 13.44
CA ALA A 28 9.22 -27.00 14.59
C ALA A 28 8.99 -28.46 14.18
N LEU A 29 9.15 -29.37 15.14
CA LEU A 29 8.78 -30.79 15.00
C LEU A 29 7.47 -31.04 15.75
N ASP A 30 6.45 -31.57 15.08
CA ASP A 30 5.23 -32.05 15.71
C ASP A 30 5.44 -33.49 16.23
N PHE A 31 5.56 -33.67 17.55
CA PHE A 31 5.81 -34.98 18.15
C PHE A 31 4.66 -35.98 17.95
N HIS A 32 3.44 -35.52 17.68
CA HIS A 32 2.33 -36.44 17.43
C HIS A 32 2.41 -37.08 16.05
N THR A 33 2.94 -36.35 15.05
CA THR A 33 2.97 -36.82 13.65
C THR A 33 4.37 -37.14 13.15
N GLY A 34 5.41 -36.72 13.86
CA GLY A 34 6.80 -36.80 13.43
C GLY A 34 7.15 -35.87 12.26
N ARG A 35 6.25 -34.96 11.87
CA ARG A 35 6.42 -34.07 10.71
C ARG A 35 7.02 -32.73 11.12
N THR A 36 7.76 -32.12 10.19
CA THR A 36 8.18 -30.72 10.31
C THR A 36 6.96 -29.81 10.05
N VAL A 37 6.80 -28.78 10.88
CA VAL A 37 5.72 -27.80 10.78
C VAL A 37 6.28 -26.37 10.93
N ALA A 38 5.55 -25.38 10.42
CA ALA A 38 5.82 -23.97 10.69
C ALA A 38 4.98 -23.51 11.88
N VAL A 39 5.61 -22.85 12.86
CA VAL A 39 4.94 -22.25 14.02
C VAL A 39 5.13 -20.74 13.96
N LYS A 40 4.03 -20.01 13.81
CA LYS A 40 4.01 -18.55 13.90
C LYS A 40 3.59 -18.16 15.31
N LEU A 41 4.52 -17.61 16.08
CA LEU A 41 4.27 -17.01 17.39
C LEU A 41 3.81 -15.57 17.19
N LEU A 42 2.61 -15.26 17.66
CA LEU A 42 1.95 -13.97 17.44
C LEU A 42 2.13 -13.05 18.64
N THR A 43 2.36 -11.77 18.36
CA THR A 43 2.34 -10.72 19.37
C THR A 43 0.96 -10.06 19.32
N ILE A 44 0.07 -10.51 20.20
CA ILE A 44 -1.30 -9.98 20.32
C ILE A 44 -1.35 -9.02 21.51
N ALA A 45 -1.89 -7.81 21.32
CA ALA A 45 -1.83 -6.74 22.30
C ALA A 45 -3.10 -6.60 23.17
N ASP A 46 -4.29 -6.92 22.62
CA ASP A 46 -5.58 -6.76 23.31
C ASP A 46 -6.45 -8.04 23.27
N VAL A 47 -7.40 -8.15 24.21
CA VAL A 47 -8.37 -9.26 24.34
C VAL A 47 -9.27 -9.36 23.10
N GLN A 48 -9.65 -8.22 22.51
CA GLN A 48 -10.48 -8.20 21.29
C GLN A 48 -9.76 -8.86 20.10
N ASP A 49 -8.43 -8.75 20.06
CA ASP A 49 -7.61 -9.36 19.02
C ASP A 49 -7.52 -10.88 19.19
N VAL A 50 -7.56 -11.37 20.43
CA VAL A 50 -7.53 -12.80 20.76
C VAL A 50 -8.81 -13.50 20.29
N GLU A 51 -9.99 -12.96 20.62
CA GLU A 51 -11.27 -13.54 20.18
C GLU A 51 -11.36 -13.61 18.65
N ARG A 52 -10.85 -12.58 17.99
CA ARG A 52 -10.80 -12.51 16.53
C ARG A 52 -9.82 -13.51 15.95
N PHE A 53 -8.62 -13.62 16.53
CA PHE A 53 -7.63 -14.62 16.15
C PHE A 53 -8.23 -16.03 16.20
N VAL A 54 -8.92 -16.40 17.29
CA VAL A 54 -9.56 -17.72 17.42
C VAL A 54 -10.61 -17.94 16.34
N ARG A 55 -11.43 -16.93 16.04
CA ARG A 55 -12.47 -17.01 14.99
C ARG A 55 -11.85 -17.21 13.61
N GLU A 56 -10.80 -16.47 13.28
CA GLU A 56 -10.13 -16.55 11.98
C GLU A 56 -9.32 -17.85 11.85
N ALA A 57 -8.66 -18.30 12.91
CA ALA A 57 -7.99 -19.60 12.94
C ALA A 57 -8.98 -20.76 12.74
N ALA A 58 -10.20 -20.66 13.30
CA ALA A 58 -11.27 -21.63 13.06
C ALA A 58 -11.77 -21.61 11.60
N ALA A 59 -11.86 -20.43 10.98
CA ALA A 59 -12.20 -20.31 9.57
C ALA A 59 -11.08 -20.89 8.67
N LEU A 60 -9.81 -20.68 9.02
CA LEU A 60 -8.68 -21.29 8.31
C LEU A 60 -8.67 -22.81 8.42
N ALA A 61 -9.12 -23.35 9.56
CA ALA A 61 -9.19 -24.79 9.77
C ALA A 61 -10.20 -25.50 8.84
N SER A 62 -11.23 -24.80 8.35
CA SER A 62 -12.20 -25.39 7.41
C SER A 62 -11.74 -25.31 5.95
N LEU A 63 -10.70 -24.54 5.65
CA LEU A 63 -10.22 -24.31 4.29
C LEU A 63 -9.25 -25.42 3.87
N THR A 64 -9.61 -26.18 2.83
CA THR A 64 -8.76 -27.25 2.28
C THR A 64 -8.62 -27.08 0.78
N HIS A 65 -7.43 -26.67 0.34
CA HIS A 65 -7.10 -26.52 -1.08
C HIS A 65 -5.59 -26.77 -1.28
N PRO A 66 -5.15 -27.46 -2.36
CA PRO A 66 -3.73 -27.75 -2.59
C PRO A 66 -2.87 -26.47 -2.67
N GLY A 67 -3.40 -25.40 -3.25
CA GLY A 67 -2.74 -24.10 -3.34
C GLY A 67 -2.84 -23.21 -2.10
N ILE A 68 -3.30 -23.73 -0.96
CA ILE A 68 -3.37 -23.01 0.33
C ILE A 68 -2.59 -23.79 1.36
N VAL A 69 -1.78 -23.10 2.18
CA VAL A 69 -1.05 -23.77 3.26
C VAL A 69 -2.02 -24.39 4.25
N ARG A 70 -1.79 -25.66 4.58
CA ARG A 70 -2.70 -26.39 5.44
C ARG A 70 -2.55 -25.94 6.89
N TYR A 71 -3.66 -25.57 7.49
CA TYR A 71 -3.77 -25.35 8.93
C TYR A 71 -3.58 -26.67 9.71
N ILE A 72 -2.86 -26.62 10.83
CA ILE A 72 -2.65 -27.78 11.72
C ILE A 72 -3.27 -27.54 13.09
N ALA A 73 -2.94 -26.43 13.74
CA ALA A 73 -3.39 -26.12 15.10
C ALA A 73 -3.23 -24.63 15.41
N HIS A 74 -3.91 -24.16 16.45
CA HIS A 74 -3.62 -22.89 17.11
C HIS A 74 -3.74 -23.07 18.62
N GLY A 75 -3.21 -22.12 19.39
CA GLY A 75 -3.38 -22.12 20.83
C GLY A 75 -2.67 -20.95 21.51
N THR A 76 -2.52 -21.08 22.82
CA THR A 76 -1.78 -20.15 23.68
C THR A 76 -0.64 -20.91 24.34
N ALA A 77 0.56 -20.35 24.26
CA ALA A 77 1.75 -20.85 24.93
C ALA A 77 1.70 -20.54 26.45
N ASP A 78 2.55 -21.21 27.23
CA ASP A 78 2.59 -21.03 28.69
C ASP A 78 3.00 -19.62 29.10
N ASP A 79 3.71 -18.90 28.23
CA ASP A 79 4.10 -17.50 28.41
C ASP A 79 3.02 -16.49 27.96
N GLY A 80 1.84 -16.98 27.59
CA GLY A 80 0.69 -16.18 27.18
C GLY A 80 0.66 -15.79 25.70
N ARG A 81 1.71 -16.11 24.91
CA ARG A 81 1.71 -15.80 23.48
C ARG A 81 0.81 -16.75 22.70
N HIS A 82 0.08 -16.23 21.73
CA HIS A 82 -0.70 -17.05 20.81
C HIS A 82 0.18 -17.63 19.72
N TYR A 83 -0.18 -18.81 19.24
CA TYR A 83 0.54 -19.44 18.14
C TYR A 83 -0.41 -20.04 17.11
N LEU A 84 0.04 -20.04 15.86
CA LEU A 84 -0.57 -20.75 14.74
C LEU A 84 0.43 -21.76 14.20
N VAL A 85 -0.03 -22.97 13.93
CA VAL A 85 0.75 -24.07 13.35
C VAL A 85 0.18 -24.42 11.99
N MET A 86 1.05 -24.48 10.99
CA MET A 86 0.72 -24.80 9.61
C MET A 86 1.75 -25.75 9.02
N ASP A 87 1.45 -26.32 7.85
CA ASP A 87 2.41 -27.15 7.12
C ASP A 87 3.70 -26.36 6.84
N TRP A 88 4.83 -27.04 7.02
CA TRP A 88 6.12 -26.54 6.55
C TRP A 88 6.17 -26.69 5.03
N ILE A 89 6.50 -25.62 4.31
CA ILE A 89 6.73 -25.65 2.87
C ILE A 89 8.23 -25.63 2.65
N ASP A 90 8.76 -26.66 1.98
CA ASP A 90 10.18 -26.81 1.71
C ASP A 90 10.48 -26.26 0.31
N GLY A 91 10.54 -24.93 0.20
CA GLY A 91 10.85 -24.23 -1.04
C GLY A 91 10.92 -22.72 -0.89
N ASP A 92 11.26 -22.04 -1.98
CA ASP A 92 11.46 -20.61 -2.02
C ASP A 92 10.14 -19.86 -2.24
N ASN A 93 10.07 -18.61 -1.77
CA ASN A 93 8.97 -17.72 -2.15
C ASN A 93 9.14 -17.24 -3.61
N LEU A 94 8.06 -16.69 -4.16
CA LEU A 94 8.03 -16.20 -5.53
C LEU A 94 9.07 -15.09 -5.78
N VAL A 95 9.40 -14.30 -4.75
CA VAL A 95 10.46 -13.26 -4.80
C VAL A 95 11.80 -13.90 -5.12
N SER A 96 12.25 -14.83 -4.28
CA SER A 96 13.55 -15.47 -4.40
C SER A 96 13.69 -16.19 -5.75
N ARG A 97 12.63 -16.86 -6.22
CA ARG A 97 12.64 -17.50 -7.54
C ARG A 97 12.72 -16.48 -8.68
N ALA A 98 11.97 -15.38 -8.60
CA ALA A 98 12.00 -14.34 -9.62
C ALA A 98 13.33 -13.57 -9.65
N GLU A 99 13.99 -13.39 -8.51
CA GLU A 99 15.30 -12.74 -8.41
C GLU A 99 16.44 -13.61 -8.94
N LEU A 100 16.46 -14.89 -8.57
CA LEU A 100 17.53 -15.83 -8.92
C LEU A 100 17.49 -16.22 -10.39
N GLU A 101 16.31 -16.61 -10.87
CA GLU A 101 16.15 -17.28 -12.15
C GLU A 101 15.25 -16.53 -13.13
N GLY A 102 14.43 -15.60 -12.65
CA GLY A 102 13.34 -14.99 -13.41
C GLY A 102 12.23 -15.98 -13.77
N LEU A 103 11.09 -15.44 -14.20
CA LEU A 103 9.96 -16.23 -14.70
C LEU A 103 9.69 -15.88 -16.16
N THR A 104 9.34 -16.87 -16.96
CA THR A 104 8.76 -16.63 -18.29
C THR A 104 7.34 -16.10 -18.17
N ILE A 105 6.81 -15.51 -19.24
CA ILE A 105 5.40 -15.07 -19.28
C ILE A 105 4.48 -16.27 -19.04
N ARG A 106 4.79 -17.41 -19.66
CA ARG A 106 4.05 -18.67 -19.46
C ARG A 106 4.09 -19.15 -18.00
N GLU A 107 5.28 -19.17 -17.40
CA GLU A 107 5.47 -19.54 -15.99
C GLU A 107 4.71 -18.59 -15.06
N THR A 108 4.79 -17.27 -15.31
CA THR A 108 4.07 -16.25 -14.56
C THR A 108 2.56 -16.48 -14.60
N VAL A 109 1.98 -16.68 -15.79
CA VAL A 109 0.55 -16.95 -15.94
C VAL A 109 0.15 -18.25 -15.22
N LEU A 110 0.99 -19.29 -15.30
CA LEU A 110 0.75 -20.56 -14.62
C LEU A 110 0.66 -20.39 -13.10
N VAL A 111 1.60 -19.65 -12.49
CA VAL A 111 1.63 -19.39 -11.05
C VAL A 111 0.43 -18.53 -10.63
N ILE A 112 0.19 -17.41 -11.32
CA ILE A 112 -0.89 -16.47 -10.96
C ILE A 112 -2.27 -17.13 -11.08
N ARG A 113 -2.46 -18.01 -12.08
CA ARG A 113 -3.71 -18.77 -12.24
C ARG A 113 -3.96 -19.69 -11.04
N GLN A 114 -2.95 -20.44 -10.58
CA GLN A 114 -3.09 -21.32 -9.41
C GLN A 114 -3.39 -20.53 -8.13
N VAL A 115 -2.76 -19.36 -7.96
CA VAL A 115 -3.06 -18.46 -6.84
C VAL A 115 -4.51 -17.95 -6.93
N ALA A 116 -4.98 -17.57 -8.13
CA ALA A 116 -6.38 -17.18 -8.31
C ALA A 116 -7.36 -18.31 -7.99
N GLU A 117 -7.06 -19.56 -8.38
CA GLU A 117 -7.86 -20.74 -8.04
C GLU A 117 -7.90 -20.98 -6.51
N ALA A 118 -6.77 -20.84 -5.82
CA ALA A 118 -6.69 -20.92 -4.37
C ALA A 118 -7.50 -19.81 -3.67
N LEU A 119 -7.37 -18.55 -4.11
CA LEU A 119 -8.10 -17.43 -3.53
C LEU A 119 -9.60 -17.52 -3.81
N ALA A 120 -10.01 -18.06 -4.95
CA ALA A 120 -11.41 -18.34 -5.22
C ALA A 120 -12.02 -19.29 -4.17
N GLU A 121 -11.30 -20.33 -3.76
CA GLU A 121 -11.76 -21.27 -2.74
C GLU A 121 -11.87 -20.61 -1.36
N ALA A 122 -10.92 -19.75 -1.00
CA ALA A 122 -11.01 -18.94 0.22
C ALA A 122 -12.21 -17.98 0.20
N HIS A 123 -12.44 -17.29 -0.93
CA HIS A 123 -13.54 -16.35 -1.10
C HIS A 123 -14.90 -17.03 -1.00
N ARG A 124 -15.04 -18.29 -1.47
CA ARG A 124 -16.25 -19.10 -1.28
C ARG A 124 -16.56 -19.40 0.19
N HIS A 125 -15.55 -19.39 1.04
CA HIS A 125 -15.66 -19.50 2.49
C HIS A 125 -15.73 -18.14 3.20
N HIS A 126 -16.01 -17.06 2.46
CA HIS A 126 -16.07 -15.68 2.96
C HIS A 126 -14.77 -15.20 3.62
N MET A 127 -13.63 -15.76 3.21
CA MET A 127 -12.32 -15.41 3.74
C MET A 127 -11.54 -14.62 2.70
N ILE A 128 -11.18 -13.39 3.04
CA ILE A 128 -10.38 -12.49 2.19
C ILE A 128 -8.96 -12.46 2.77
N HIS A 129 -7.95 -12.58 1.92
CA HIS A 129 -6.57 -12.67 2.37
C HIS A 129 -6.01 -11.34 2.87
N ARG A 130 -6.26 -10.24 2.14
CA ARG A 130 -5.92 -8.84 2.50
C ARG A 130 -4.43 -8.46 2.52
N ASP A 131 -3.54 -9.39 2.23
CA ASP A 131 -2.08 -9.16 2.21
C ASP A 131 -1.43 -10.02 1.12
N ILE A 132 -2.04 -10.08 -0.06
CA ILE A 132 -1.42 -10.78 -1.19
C ILE A 132 -0.21 -9.98 -1.65
N LYS A 133 0.95 -10.63 -1.62
CA LYS A 133 2.25 -10.12 -2.06
C LYS A 133 3.17 -11.31 -2.37
N PRO A 134 4.26 -11.11 -3.13
CA PRO A 134 5.15 -12.20 -3.51
C PRO A 134 5.72 -13.00 -2.33
N ASP A 135 5.99 -12.37 -1.18
CA ASP A 135 6.48 -13.04 0.04
C ASP A 135 5.50 -14.09 0.60
N ASN A 136 4.21 -13.93 0.32
CA ASN A 136 3.15 -14.82 0.81
C ASN A 136 2.78 -15.92 -0.21
N LEU A 137 3.54 -16.03 -1.31
CA LEU A 137 3.37 -17.04 -2.35
C LEU A 137 4.59 -17.97 -2.35
N MET A 138 4.44 -19.14 -1.75
CA MET A 138 5.51 -20.12 -1.59
C MET A 138 5.45 -21.16 -2.70
N LEU A 139 6.59 -21.52 -3.28
CA LEU A 139 6.72 -22.67 -4.16
C LEU A 139 7.05 -23.89 -3.31
N ASP A 140 6.29 -24.97 -3.49
CA ASP A 140 6.53 -26.24 -2.79
C ASP A 140 7.50 -27.09 -3.62
N GLY A 141 8.80 -26.96 -3.32
CA GLY A 141 9.89 -27.50 -4.12
C GLY A 141 10.26 -26.65 -5.35
N ASP A 142 10.97 -27.26 -6.31
CA ASP A 142 11.49 -26.56 -7.50
C ASP A 142 10.45 -26.36 -8.62
N ALA A 143 9.25 -26.92 -8.46
CA ALA A 143 8.24 -26.97 -9.50
C ALA A 143 7.22 -25.82 -9.39
N LEU A 144 7.04 -25.09 -10.50
CA LEU A 144 6.12 -23.95 -10.59
C LEU A 144 4.63 -24.35 -10.65
N ASP A 145 4.34 -25.66 -10.64
CA ASP A 145 2.99 -26.23 -10.63
C ASP A 145 2.43 -26.44 -9.22
N GLN A 146 3.18 -26.03 -8.18
CA GLN A 146 2.78 -26.18 -6.78
C GLN A 146 3.05 -24.89 -6.00
N VAL A 147 2.30 -23.83 -6.32
CA VAL A 147 2.29 -22.60 -5.51
C VAL A 147 1.28 -22.71 -4.37
N ARG A 148 1.69 -22.31 -3.18
CA ARG A 148 0.86 -22.28 -1.97
C ARG A 148 0.80 -20.86 -1.41
N VAL A 149 -0.42 -20.40 -1.17
CA VAL A 149 -0.69 -19.14 -0.48
C VAL A 149 -0.54 -19.37 1.03
N VAL A 150 0.32 -18.58 1.66
CA VAL A 150 0.56 -18.58 3.12
C VAL A 150 0.05 -17.30 3.76
N ASP A 151 -0.01 -17.27 5.10
CA ASP A 151 -0.24 -16.02 5.85
C ASP A 151 -1.57 -15.30 5.53
N PHE A 152 -2.64 -16.08 5.36
CA PHE A 152 -4.02 -15.55 5.35
C PHE A 152 -4.24 -14.65 6.56
N GLY A 153 -4.81 -13.47 6.28
CA GLY A 153 -4.74 -12.21 7.02
C GLY A 153 -5.16 -12.13 8.50
N LEU A 154 -4.74 -13.09 9.33
CA LEU A 154 -4.69 -13.01 10.80
C LEU A 154 -4.01 -11.74 11.29
N ALA A 155 -3.22 -11.11 10.41
CA ALA A 155 -2.44 -9.93 10.69
C ALA A 155 -3.27 -8.63 10.77
N ARG A 156 -4.07 -8.27 9.76
CA ARG A 156 -4.53 -6.87 9.67
C ARG A 156 -5.73 -6.52 10.54
N TYR A 157 -6.47 -7.51 11.02
CA TYR A 157 -7.65 -7.23 11.81
C TYR A 157 -7.37 -6.95 13.29
N VAL A 158 -6.20 -7.36 13.78
CA VAL A 158 -5.65 -7.06 15.13
C VAL A 158 -5.23 -5.60 15.25
N ALA A 159 -4.90 -4.95 14.11
CA ALA A 159 -4.48 -3.54 14.07
C ALA A 159 -5.64 -2.56 13.79
N ASP A 160 -6.85 -3.06 13.54
CA ASP A 160 -7.93 -2.35 12.84
C ASP A 160 -8.71 -1.37 13.74
N ASP A 161 -8.62 -1.49 15.07
CA ASP A 161 -9.37 -0.58 15.95
C ASP A 161 -8.61 0.68 16.39
N GLN A 162 -7.28 0.68 16.47
CA GLN A 162 -6.56 1.86 17.02
C GLN A 162 -5.15 2.16 16.46
N HIS A 163 -4.49 1.21 15.79
CA HIS A 163 -3.07 1.37 15.45
C HIS A 163 -2.81 1.85 14.02
N LEU A 164 -3.70 1.57 13.07
CA LEU A 164 -3.60 2.13 11.72
C LEU A 164 -3.74 3.68 11.72
N THR A 165 -4.41 4.24 12.73
CA THR A 165 -4.73 5.67 12.86
C THR A 165 -3.83 6.44 13.85
N ARG A 166 -3.22 5.80 14.86
CA ARG A 166 -2.40 6.51 15.88
C ARG A 166 -0.94 6.78 15.51
N THR A 167 -0.35 6.01 14.60
CA THR A 167 1.10 6.12 14.32
C THR A 167 1.43 6.53 12.89
N GLY A 168 0.45 6.60 11.97
CA GLY A 168 0.66 6.98 10.57
C GLY A 168 1.55 6.01 9.77
N ILE A 169 2.01 4.91 10.38
CA ILE A 169 2.84 3.90 9.76
C ILE A 169 1.93 2.72 9.44
N ALA A 170 1.55 2.60 8.17
CA ALA A 170 0.91 1.39 7.68
C ALA A 170 1.85 0.21 7.97
N MET A 171 1.41 -0.71 8.84
CA MET A 171 2.09 -1.98 9.06
C MET A 171 1.90 -2.84 7.80
N GLY A 172 2.86 -2.77 6.87
CA GLY A 172 2.88 -3.56 5.62
C GLY A 172 3.66 -2.88 4.51
N THR A 173 4.02 -3.63 3.47
CA THR A 173 4.61 -3.09 2.23
C THR A 173 3.48 -2.45 1.41
N PRO A 174 3.40 -1.11 1.30
CA PRO A 174 2.25 -0.42 0.68
C PRO A 174 2.07 -0.73 -0.81
N GLY A 175 3.07 -1.32 -1.48
CA GLY A 175 3.07 -1.57 -2.92
C GLY A 175 1.97 -2.51 -3.43
N TYR A 176 1.38 -3.34 -2.57
CA TYR A 176 0.40 -4.36 -2.98
C TYR A 176 -0.99 -4.16 -2.37
N MET A 177 -1.22 -3.08 -1.60
CA MET A 177 -2.55 -2.83 -1.04
C MET A 177 -3.53 -2.44 -2.16
N SER A 178 -4.82 -2.73 -1.97
CA SER A 178 -5.86 -2.19 -2.85
C SER A 178 -6.18 -0.72 -2.54
N PRO A 179 -6.72 0.08 -3.49
CA PRO A 179 -7.13 1.46 -3.26
C PRO A 179 -8.08 1.64 -2.08
N GLU A 180 -9.03 0.73 -1.90
CA GLU A 180 -9.96 0.71 -0.79
C GLU A 180 -9.27 0.43 0.55
N GLN A 181 -8.28 -0.48 0.60
CA GLN A 181 -7.45 -0.68 1.79
C GLN A 181 -6.59 0.54 2.10
N ALA A 182 -6.02 1.16 1.08
CA ALA A 182 -5.22 2.38 1.21
C ALA A 182 -6.07 3.57 1.69
N ARG A 183 -7.37 3.62 1.37
CA ARG A 183 -8.33 4.61 1.90
C ARG A 183 -8.82 4.28 3.31
N GLY A 184 -8.48 3.10 3.85
CA GLY A 184 -8.98 2.64 5.14
C GLY A 184 -10.45 2.20 5.12
N SER A 185 -10.96 1.74 3.96
CA SER A 185 -12.30 1.18 3.85
C SER A 185 -12.44 -0.04 4.77
N ARG A 186 -13.57 -0.11 5.49
CA ARG A 186 -13.93 -1.26 6.32
C ARG A 186 -14.64 -2.35 5.51
N ASP A 187 -15.29 -1.94 4.43
CA ASP A 187 -16.01 -2.83 3.53
C ASP A 187 -15.04 -3.26 2.43
N LEU A 188 -14.30 -4.33 2.71
CA LEU A 188 -13.42 -5.00 1.76
C LEU A 188 -14.06 -6.33 1.35
N ASP A 189 -14.00 -6.66 0.06
CA ASP A 189 -14.44 -7.93 -0.49
C ASP A 189 -13.27 -8.64 -1.22
N GLY A 190 -13.58 -9.75 -1.90
CA GLY A 190 -12.59 -10.52 -2.65
C GLY A 190 -11.90 -9.72 -3.78
N ARG A 191 -12.47 -8.61 -4.23
CA ARG A 191 -11.89 -7.77 -5.29
C ARG A 191 -10.69 -6.96 -4.81
N SER A 192 -10.53 -6.79 -3.49
CA SER A 192 -9.28 -6.26 -2.92
C SER A 192 -8.11 -7.22 -3.17
N ASP A 193 -8.32 -8.53 -2.97
CA ASP A 193 -7.29 -9.53 -3.29
C ASP A 193 -7.01 -9.59 -4.80
N ILE A 194 -8.01 -9.34 -5.65
CA ILE A 194 -7.84 -9.29 -7.12
C ILE A 194 -6.84 -8.18 -7.49
N PHE A 195 -6.98 -6.99 -6.89
CA PHE A 195 -6.05 -5.89 -7.12
C PHE A 195 -4.64 -6.25 -6.67
N SER A 196 -4.50 -6.79 -5.46
CA SER A 196 -3.20 -7.20 -4.91
C SER A 196 -2.51 -8.28 -5.76
N LEU A 197 -3.26 -9.28 -6.22
CA LEU A 197 -2.75 -10.28 -7.16
C LEU A 197 -2.38 -9.66 -8.52
N GLY A 198 -3.11 -8.63 -8.95
CA GLY A 198 -2.77 -7.84 -10.14
C GLY A 198 -1.43 -7.13 -10.01
N CYS A 199 -1.10 -6.62 -8.81
CA CYS A 199 0.21 -6.04 -8.52
C CYS A 199 1.33 -7.09 -8.63
N VAL A 200 1.11 -8.29 -8.09
CA VAL A 200 2.06 -9.42 -8.21
C VAL A 200 2.26 -9.80 -9.69
N LEU A 201 1.17 -9.98 -10.45
CA LEU A 201 1.24 -10.29 -11.87
C LEU A 201 2.01 -9.22 -12.65
N TYR A 202 1.71 -7.93 -12.40
CA TYR A 202 2.43 -6.83 -13.02
C TYR A 202 3.93 -6.91 -12.73
N GLU A 203 4.30 -7.15 -11.47
CA GLU A 203 5.69 -7.21 -11.06
C GLU A 203 6.45 -8.39 -11.66
N CYS A 204 5.84 -9.57 -11.72
CA CYS A 204 6.45 -10.72 -12.40
C CYS A 204 6.72 -10.44 -13.88
N LEU A 205 5.84 -9.67 -14.55
CA LEU A 205 5.99 -9.33 -15.97
C LEU A 205 6.97 -8.16 -16.21
N ALA A 206 6.91 -7.12 -15.39
CA ALA A 206 7.66 -5.87 -15.56
C ALA A 206 8.99 -5.83 -14.78
N GLY A 207 9.23 -6.81 -13.91
CA GLY A 207 10.37 -6.90 -13.01
C GLY A 207 10.37 -5.89 -11.86
N ARG A 208 9.29 -5.12 -11.69
CA ARG A 208 9.09 -4.10 -10.63
C ARG A 208 7.58 -3.89 -10.35
N PRO A 209 7.18 -3.50 -9.13
CA PRO A 209 5.78 -3.27 -8.80
C PRO A 209 5.17 -2.10 -9.60
N PRO A 210 3.83 -2.08 -9.76
CA PRO A 210 3.13 -1.04 -10.53
C PRO A 210 3.23 0.35 -9.91
N PHE A 211 3.33 0.42 -8.58
CA PHE A 211 3.40 1.69 -7.83
C PHE A 211 4.70 1.77 -7.04
N LEU A 212 5.55 2.71 -7.43
CA LEU A 212 6.82 3.02 -6.76
C LEU A 212 6.79 4.42 -6.19
N GLY A 213 7.43 4.63 -5.04
CA GLY A 213 7.50 5.93 -4.38
C GLY A 213 8.67 5.97 -3.39
N GLU A 214 9.18 7.17 -3.15
CA GLU A 214 10.33 7.39 -2.26
C GLU A 214 10.02 7.12 -0.80
N ASN A 215 8.73 7.14 -0.44
CA ASN A 215 8.24 6.81 0.89
C ASN A 215 6.86 6.12 0.82
N PRO A 216 6.43 5.45 1.91
CA PRO A 216 5.17 4.72 1.94
C PRO A 216 3.93 5.54 1.59
N MET A 217 3.88 6.81 2.03
CA MET A 217 2.77 7.72 1.74
C MET A 217 2.68 8.04 0.24
N ALA A 218 3.82 8.26 -0.42
CA ALA A 218 3.87 8.50 -1.86
C ALA A 218 3.38 7.28 -2.65
N VAL A 219 3.72 6.07 -2.21
CA VAL A 219 3.18 4.83 -2.81
C VAL A 219 1.67 4.75 -2.62
N GLN A 220 1.18 5.02 -1.40
CA GLN A 220 -0.24 4.97 -1.07
C GLN A 220 -1.08 5.95 -1.92
N VAL A 221 -0.58 7.15 -2.15
CA VAL A 221 -1.28 8.12 -2.99
C VAL A 221 -1.33 7.68 -4.45
N LYS A 222 -0.20 7.21 -5.02
CA LYS A 222 -0.19 6.68 -6.40
C LYS A 222 -1.17 5.52 -6.56
N LEU A 223 -1.20 4.63 -5.57
CA LEU A 223 -2.12 3.52 -5.52
C LEU A 223 -3.58 3.99 -5.53
N ILE A 224 -3.91 5.09 -4.86
CA ILE A 224 -5.27 5.66 -4.82
C ILE A 224 -5.66 6.45 -6.09
N LEU A 225 -4.71 7.19 -6.69
CA LEU A 225 -5.03 8.25 -7.66
C LEU A 225 -4.39 8.08 -9.05
N VAL A 226 -3.34 7.29 -9.17
CA VAL A 226 -2.50 7.24 -10.38
C VAL A 226 -2.59 5.86 -11.00
N ASP A 227 -2.92 5.79 -12.28
CA ASP A 227 -2.86 4.53 -13.02
C ASP A 227 -1.40 4.12 -13.25
N PRO A 228 -1.09 2.82 -13.14
CA PRO A 228 0.27 2.36 -13.37
C PRO A 228 0.63 2.49 -14.85
N PRO A 229 1.93 2.61 -15.19
CA PRO A 229 2.37 2.51 -16.58
C PRO A 229 1.85 1.21 -17.20
N PRO A 230 1.43 1.19 -18.48
CA PRO A 230 1.09 -0.06 -19.15
C PRO A 230 2.25 -1.05 -19.10
N VAL A 231 1.96 -2.30 -18.73
CA VAL A 231 3.00 -3.34 -18.59
C VAL A 231 3.80 -3.54 -19.88
N THR A 232 3.18 -3.32 -21.04
CA THR A 232 3.80 -3.40 -22.37
C THR A 232 4.86 -2.34 -22.63
N GLN A 233 4.90 -1.24 -21.86
CA GLN A 233 6.01 -0.28 -21.95
C GLN A 233 7.30 -0.82 -21.34
N LEU A 234 7.20 -1.74 -20.37
CA LEU A 234 8.34 -2.35 -19.69
C LEU A 234 8.65 -3.74 -20.21
N CYS A 235 7.63 -4.42 -20.74
CA CYS A 235 7.69 -5.79 -21.24
C CYS A 235 6.88 -5.88 -22.56
N PRO A 236 7.44 -5.40 -23.70
CA PRO A 236 6.73 -5.36 -24.98
C PRO A 236 6.25 -6.72 -25.51
N GLU A 237 6.84 -7.81 -25.03
CA GLU A 237 6.52 -9.19 -25.36
C GLU A 237 5.20 -9.68 -24.72
N VAL A 238 4.64 -8.94 -23.76
CA VAL A 238 3.35 -9.27 -23.14
C VAL A 238 2.25 -9.27 -24.19
N PRO A 239 1.52 -10.39 -24.37
CA PRO A 239 0.42 -10.45 -25.31
C PRO A 239 -0.72 -9.47 -24.93
N PRO A 240 -1.42 -8.88 -25.90
CA PRO A 240 -2.49 -7.91 -25.64
C PRO A 240 -3.55 -8.40 -24.63
N GLY A 241 -4.01 -9.65 -24.75
CA GLY A 241 -4.99 -10.23 -23.82
C GLY A 241 -4.48 -10.32 -22.38
N LEU A 242 -3.19 -10.56 -22.17
CA LEU A 242 -2.60 -10.56 -20.82
C LEU A 242 -2.47 -9.12 -20.27
N ALA A 243 -2.12 -8.16 -21.13
CA ALA A 243 -2.07 -6.75 -20.73
C ALA A 243 -3.46 -6.21 -20.33
N GLU A 244 -4.52 -6.60 -21.05
CA GLU A 244 -5.91 -6.27 -20.71
C GLU A 244 -6.33 -6.85 -19.35
N ILE A 245 -5.96 -8.10 -19.06
CA ILE A 245 -6.19 -8.73 -17.76
C ILE A 245 -5.50 -7.93 -16.65
N VAL A 246 -4.23 -7.54 -16.83
CA VAL A 246 -3.49 -6.72 -15.85
C VAL A 246 -4.19 -5.39 -15.60
N VAL A 247 -4.58 -4.67 -16.66
CA VAL A 247 -5.30 -3.39 -16.54
C VAL A 247 -6.60 -3.57 -15.75
N ARG A 248 -7.39 -4.60 -16.06
CA ARG A 248 -8.65 -4.86 -15.38
C ARG A 248 -8.46 -5.25 -13.91
N MET A 249 -7.45 -6.05 -13.58
CA MET A 249 -7.15 -6.37 -12.17
C MET A 249 -6.72 -5.13 -11.37
N LEU A 250 -6.00 -4.20 -12.01
CA LEU A 250 -5.47 -2.98 -11.39
C LEU A 250 -6.42 -1.76 -11.47
N ALA A 251 -7.68 -1.95 -11.88
CA ALA A 251 -8.65 -0.87 -11.93
C ALA A 251 -8.89 -0.28 -10.53
N LYS A 252 -9.02 1.05 -10.45
CA LYS A 252 -9.14 1.74 -9.15
C LYS A 252 -10.48 1.52 -8.49
N ASP A 253 -11.56 1.51 -9.27
CA ASP A 253 -12.88 1.13 -8.83
C ASP A 253 -13.00 -0.41 -8.80
N PRO A 254 -13.38 -1.02 -7.66
CA PRO A 254 -13.66 -2.45 -7.60
C PRO A 254 -14.69 -2.94 -8.62
N GLU A 255 -15.67 -2.13 -9.03
CA GLU A 255 -16.68 -2.53 -10.03
C GLU A 255 -16.10 -2.70 -11.43
N ASP A 256 -15.01 -1.99 -11.74
CA ASP A 256 -14.31 -2.10 -13.02
C ASP A 256 -13.40 -3.34 -13.08
N ARG A 257 -13.20 -4.04 -11.96
CA ARG A 257 -12.36 -5.24 -11.89
C ARG A 257 -13.09 -6.49 -12.39
N PHE A 258 -12.44 -7.64 -12.25
CA PHE A 258 -13.13 -8.92 -12.32
C PHE A 258 -14.08 -9.07 -11.14
N ALA A 259 -15.26 -9.66 -11.37
CA ALA A 259 -16.24 -9.84 -10.30
C ALA A 259 -15.76 -10.85 -9.25
N THR A 260 -15.05 -11.89 -9.69
CA THR A 260 -14.55 -12.97 -8.82
C THR A 260 -13.16 -13.45 -9.22
N MET A 261 -12.44 -14.09 -8.29
CA MET A 261 -11.18 -14.79 -8.57
C MET A 261 -11.34 -15.93 -9.59
N CYS A 262 -12.51 -16.58 -9.63
CA CYS A 262 -12.83 -17.56 -10.67
C CYS A 262 -12.77 -16.95 -12.08
N ASP A 263 -13.22 -15.70 -12.23
CA ASP A 263 -13.19 -15.02 -13.53
C ASP A 263 -11.77 -14.65 -13.95
N VAL A 264 -10.91 -14.29 -12.98
CA VAL A 264 -9.47 -14.09 -13.20
C VAL A 264 -8.83 -15.39 -13.67
N ALA A 265 -9.03 -16.49 -12.94
CA ALA A 265 -8.45 -17.80 -13.29
C ALA A 265 -8.89 -18.27 -14.68
N ARG A 266 -10.18 -18.07 -15.03
CA ARG A 266 -10.71 -18.39 -16.36
C ARG A 266 -10.08 -17.54 -17.45
N ALA A 267 -10.01 -16.22 -17.26
CA ALA A 267 -9.40 -15.31 -18.24
C ALA A 267 -7.92 -15.66 -18.51
N LEU A 268 -7.17 -16.05 -17.47
CA LEU A 268 -5.79 -16.50 -17.61
C LEU A 268 -5.69 -17.86 -18.33
N ALA A 269 -6.62 -18.77 -18.10
CA ALA A 269 -6.65 -20.09 -18.74
C ALA A 269 -7.00 -20.02 -20.25
N GLU A 270 -7.76 -19.01 -20.66
CA GLU A 270 -8.14 -18.77 -22.06
C GLU A 270 -6.99 -18.16 -22.90
N LEU A 271 -5.88 -17.75 -22.26
CA LEU A 271 -4.70 -17.28 -22.98
C LEU A 271 -4.01 -18.43 -23.72
N HIS A 272 -3.74 -18.23 -25.00
CA HIS A 272 -3.04 -19.19 -25.85
C HIS A 272 -1.80 -18.55 -26.47
N GLY A 273 -0.82 -19.38 -26.85
CA GLY A 273 0.39 -18.91 -27.53
C GLY A 273 1.32 -18.05 -26.65
N LEU A 274 1.27 -18.23 -25.32
CA LEU A 274 2.13 -17.48 -24.39
C LEU A 274 3.61 -17.72 -24.70
N PRO A 275 4.42 -16.65 -24.83
CA PRO A 275 5.85 -16.77 -25.06
C PRO A 275 6.53 -17.53 -23.93
N ASP A 276 7.42 -18.45 -24.29
CA ASP A 276 8.38 -19.08 -23.37
C ASP A 276 9.70 -18.30 -23.28
N ALA A 277 9.82 -17.23 -24.09
CA ALA A 277 10.97 -16.37 -24.11
C ALA A 277 10.83 -15.25 -23.06
N MET A 278 11.96 -14.96 -22.41
CA MET A 278 12.21 -13.91 -21.42
C MET A 278 12.01 -14.33 -19.95
N ARG A 279 13.13 -14.50 -19.24
CA ARG A 279 13.18 -14.57 -17.78
C ARG A 279 13.50 -13.17 -17.27
N HIS A 280 12.48 -12.39 -16.93
CA HIS A 280 12.74 -11.12 -16.24
C HIS A 280 13.23 -11.46 -14.83
N ARG A 281 14.46 -11.06 -14.49
CA ARG A 281 14.87 -11.01 -13.08
C ARG A 281 14.11 -9.86 -12.45
N ALA A 282 13.08 -10.17 -11.68
CA ALA A 282 12.46 -9.15 -10.86
C ALA A 282 13.53 -8.64 -9.88
N ARG A 283 13.75 -7.32 -9.83
CA ARG A 283 14.48 -6.73 -8.71
C ARG A 283 13.40 -6.34 -7.73
N VAL A 284 13.03 -7.26 -6.84
CA VAL A 284 12.13 -6.90 -5.76
C VAL A 284 12.94 -6.02 -4.81
N SER A 285 12.39 -4.85 -4.48
CA SER A 285 13.01 -3.94 -3.54
C SER A 285 13.25 -4.68 -2.22
N GLU A 286 14.49 -4.70 -1.72
CA GLU A 286 14.81 -5.29 -0.42
C GLU A 286 13.79 -4.83 0.64
N PRO A 287 13.26 -5.73 1.48
CA PRO A 287 12.61 -5.29 2.70
C PRO A 287 13.66 -4.48 3.47
N ALA A 288 13.35 -3.23 3.82
CA ALA A 288 14.18 -2.40 4.66
C ALA A 288 14.26 -2.98 6.09
N SER A 289 15.00 -4.07 6.23
CA SER A 289 15.39 -4.68 7.50
C SER A 289 16.87 -4.97 7.41
N GLY A 290 17.65 -3.89 7.50
CA GLY A 290 19.09 -3.94 7.47
C GLY A 290 19.66 -2.62 7.97
N THR A 291 20.08 -2.60 9.22
CA THR A 291 20.78 -1.50 9.87
C THR A 291 22.06 -1.17 9.09
N ARG A 292 21.97 -0.29 8.09
CA ARG A 292 23.12 0.44 7.55
C ARG A 292 22.91 1.90 7.84
N ARG A 293 23.75 2.41 8.74
CA ARG A 293 24.03 3.85 8.87
C ARG A 293 24.51 4.33 7.50
N ILE A 294 23.63 4.97 6.73
CA ILE A 294 23.98 5.74 5.54
C ILE A 294 23.90 7.20 5.95
N GLY A 295 25.03 7.89 5.85
CA GLY A 295 25.15 9.31 6.12
C GLY A 295 24.17 10.11 5.27
N ALA A 296 23.79 11.27 5.79
CA ALA A 296 22.91 12.25 5.17
C ALA A 296 23.18 12.39 3.66
N VAL A 297 22.31 11.76 2.86
CA VAL A 297 22.15 12.10 1.45
C VAL A 297 21.09 13.19 1.41
N ALA A 298 21.46 14.34 0.86
CA ALA A 298 20.62 15.52 0.76
C ALA A 298 19.25 15.19 0.13
N GLN A 299 18.18 15.48 0.85
CA GLN A 299 16.81 15.45 0.35
C GLN A 299 16.70 16.40 -0.86
N PRO A 300 16.11 16.00 -2.00
CA PRO A 300 15.56 16.98 -2.93
C PRO A 300 14.41 17.72 -2.22
N PRO A 301 14.23 19.02 -2.52
CA PRO A 301 13.39 19.88 -1.70
C PRO A 301 11.91 19.63 -2.02
N ALA A 302 11.14 19.15 -1.03
CA ALA A 302 9.73 18.81 -1.15
C ALA A 302 8.86 20.06 -1.41
N PRO A 303 7.81 19.99 -2.23
CA PRO A 303 7.00 21.14 -2.61
C PRO A 303 6.23 21.71 -1.41
N CYS A 304 6.23 23.04 -1.32
CA CYS A 304 5.63 23.79 -0.22
C CYS A 304 4.10 23.80 -0.34
N LEU A 305 3.37 23.24 0.63
CA LEU A 305 1.92 23.08 0.57
C LEU A 305 1.20 24.04 1.53
N VAL A 306 0.26 24.85 1.01
CA VAL A 306 -0.51 25.82 1.80
C VAL A 306 -2.02 25.65 1.57
N LEU A 307 -2.79 25.47 2.66
CA LEU A 307 -4.13 24.87 2.61
C LEU A 307 -5.21 25.70 3.30
N VAL A 308 -6.26 26.14 2.59
CA VAL A 308 -7.40 26.88 3.19
C VAL A 308 -8.65 25.97 3.33
N ALA A 309 -9.27 25.92 4.51
CA ALA A 309 -10.39 25.01 4.90
C ALA A 309 -11.82 25.50 4.55
N PRO A 310 -12.91 24.71 4.75
CA PRO A 310 -13.23 23.31 4.39
C PRO A 310 -14.29 23.27 3.23
N PRO A 311 -14.71 22.10 2.68
CA PRO A 311 -15.57 22.08 1.50
C PRO A 311 -17.03 22.47 1.80
N LYS A 312 -17.52 23.55 1.18
CA LYS A 312 -18.97 23.79 0.95
C LYS A 312 -19.34 23.32 -0.47
N PRO A 313 -20.56 22.82 -0.72
CA PRO A 313 -20.97 22.40 -2.05
C PRO A 313 -20.84 23.51 -3.09
N ILE A 314 -20.46 23.05 -4.28
CA ILE A 314 -19.73 23.73 -5.38
C ILE A 314 -20.41 24.94 -6.08
N PRO A 315 -21.74 25.20 -6.10
CA PRO A 315 -22.25 26.17 -7.09
C PRO A 315 -22.12 27.67 -6.75
N ALA A 316 -22.13 28.06 -5.47
CA ALA A 316 -22.43 29.44 -5.10
C ALA A 316 -21.24 30.42 -5.20
N TRP A 317 -20.01 29.91 -5.22
CA TRP A 317 -18.79 30.74 -5.08
C TRP A 317 -17.82 30.65 -6.27
N ARG A 318 -18.07 29.78 -7.26
CA ARG A 318 -17.20 29.60 -8.45
C ARG A 318 -16.97 30.90 -9.26
N PRO A 319 -17.98 31.75 -9.52
CA PRO A 319 -17.74 33.02 -10.23
C PRO A 319 -16.82 33.96 -9.43
N ARG A 320 -17.03 34.04 -8.11
CA ARG A 320 -16.21 34.82 -7.18
C ARG A 320 -14.79 34.27 -7.07
N ALA A 321 -14.62 32.95 -7.16
CA ALA A 321 -13.30 32.32 -7.21
C ALA A 321 -12.55 32.67 -8.48
N LEU A 322 -13.19 32.53 -9.64
CA LEU A 322 -12.60 32.88 -10.95
C LEU A 322 -12.21 34.36 -11.01
N GLU A 323 -12.98 35.24 -10.36
CA GLU A 323 -12.64 36.65 -10.20
C GLU A 323 -11.44 36.84 -9.26
N ALA A 324 -11.47 36.24 -8.06
CA ALA A 324 -10.42 36.36 -7.05
C ALA A 324 -9.05 35.80 -7.50
N ILE A 325 -9.04 34.76 -8.33
CA ILE A 325 -7.80 34.20 -8.88
C ILE A 325 -7.33 34.91 -10.16
N THR A 326 -8.05 35.92 -10.66
CA THR A 326 -7.67 36.65 -11.89
C THR A 326 -6.22 37.16 -11.88
N PRO A 327 -5.65 37.67 -10.76
CA PRO A 327 -4.24 38.06 -10.70
C PRO A 327 -3.25 36.91 -10.93
N TRP A 328 -3.70 35.67 -10.79
CA TRP A 328 -2.90 34.44 -10.90
C TRP A 328 -3.47 33.46 -11.94
N ARG A 329 -4.29 33.93 -12.89
CA ARG A 329 -5.01 33.09 -13.86
C ARG A 329 -4.10 32.11 -14.63
N ASP A 330 -2.88 32.52 -14.94
CA ASP A 330 -1.91 31.70 -15.68
C ASP A 330 -1.22 30.64 -14.81
N ARG A 331 -1.50 30.63 -13.51
CA ARG A 331 -0.87 29.77 -12.49
C ARG A 331 -1.89 29.10 -11.58
N ALA A 332 -3.18 29.19 -11.90
CA ALA A 332 -4.28 28.72 -11.09
C ALA A 332 -5.27 27.90 -11.94
N GLU A 333 -5.59 26.70 -11.49
CA GLU A 333 -6.60 25.83 -12.08
C GLU A 333 -7.71 25.55 -11.05
N VAL A 334 -8.97 25.58 -11.49
CA VAL A 334 -10.13 25.23 -10.65
C VAL A 334 -10.63 23.87 -11.12
N LEU A 335 -10.46 22.86 -10.27
CA LEU A 335 -10.90 21.49 -10.52
C LEU A 335 -12.43 21.38 -10.46
N ASP A 336 -12.98 20.33 -11.07
CA ASP A 336 -14.42 20.09 -11.16
C ASP A 336 -15.09 19.88 -9.79
N ASP A 337 -14.32 19.44 -8.79
CA ASP A 337 -14.76 19.28 -7.40
C ASP A 337 -14.68 20.58 -6.57
N GLY A 338 -14.34 21.70 -7.20
CA GLY A 338 -14.25 23.01 -6.54
C GLY A 338 -12.95 23.21 -5.77
N VAL A 339 -11.91 22.43 -6.02
CA VAL A 339 -10.57 22.69 -5.46
C VAL A 339 -9.80 23.64 -6.38
N ILE A 340 -9.21 24.69 -5.83
CA ILE A 340 -8.31 25.58 -6.56
C ILE A 340 -6.88 25.12 -6.35
N VAL A 341 -6.16 24.80 -7.41
CA VAL A 341 -4.76 24.42 -7.37
C VAL A 341 -3.91 25.52 -7.99
N MET A 342 -2.84 25.90 -7.31
CA MET A 342 -1.99 27.04 -7.69
C MET A 342 -0.51 26.73 -7.56
N SER A 343 0.26 27.36 -8.42
CA SER A 343 1.70 27.14 -8.57
C SER A 343 2.47 28.45 -8.42
N HIS A 344 3.40 28.52 -7.48
CA HIS A 344 4.25 29.69 -7.25
C HIS A 344 5.74 29.32 -7.30
N PRO A 345 6.63 30.26 -7.66
CA PRO A 345 8.07 29.99 -7.83
C PRO A 345 8.83 29.88 -6.51
N GLY A 346 8.23 30.29 -5.38
CA GLY A 346 8.87 30.23 -4.07
C GLY A 346 7.85 30.15 -2.93
N ALA A 347 8.29 29.57 -1.82
CA ALA A 347 7.44 29.31 -0.64
C ALA A 347 6.85 30.59 -0.04
N ALA A 348 7.61 31.70 0.00
CA ALA A 348 7.13 32.97 0.53
C ALA A 348 6.01 33.58 -0.33
N ASP A 349 6.12 33.51 -1.65
CA ASP A 349 5.07 33.99 -2.55
C ASP A 349 3.82 33.10 -2.48
N ALA A 350 4.01 31.79 -2.35
CA ALA A 350 2.92 30.84 -2.10
C ALA A 350 2.18 31.16 -0.79
N ALA A 351 2.92 31.46 0.29
CA ALA A 351 2.35 31.83 1.58
C ALA A 351 1.55 33.15 1.53
N ARG A 352 2.08 34.18 0.85
CA ARG A 352 1.36 35.45 0.64
C ARG A 352 0.11 35.27 -0.19
N CYS A 353 0.19 34.46 -1.26
CA CYS A 353 -0.95 34.12 -2.10
C CYS A 353 -2.05 33.44 -1.27
N ALA A 354 -1.68 32.43 -0.48
CA ALA A 354 -2.62 31.75 0.40
C ALA A 354 -3.25 32.67 1.45
N LEU A 355 -2.47 33.58 2.06
CA LEU A 355 -2.99 34.59 3.01
C LEU A 355 -3.99 35.54 2.34
N ALA A 356 -3.74 35.94 1.09
CA ALA A 356 -4.64 36.79 0.34
C ALA A 356 -5.95 36.05 -0.01
N LEU A 357 -5.84 34.80 -0.47
CA LEU A 357 -6.97 33.99 -0.85
C LEU A 357 -7.82 33.52 0.33
N ALA A 358 -7.22 33.21 1.47
CA ALA A 358 -7.95 32.89 2.70
C ALA A 358 -8.86 34.03 3.17
N ARG A 359 -8.50 35.28 2.87
CA ARG A 359 -9.33 36.47 3.17
C ARG A 359 -10.49 36.66 2.18
N THR A 360 -10.24 36.39 0.90
CA THR A 360 -11.23 36.64 -0.17
C THR A 360 -12.18 35.47 -0.39
N LEU A 361 -11.70 34.25 -0.16
CA LEU A 361 -12.37 32.97 -0.34
C LEU A 361 -12.21 32.07 0.92
N PRO A 362 -12.73 32.47 2.09
CA PRO A 362 -12.60 31.69 3.33
C PRO A 362 -13.33 30.34 3.31
N ASP A 363 -14.13 30.09 2.26
CA ASP A 363 -14.96 28.91 2.06
C ASP A 363 -14.46 28.00 0.93
N ALA A 364 -13.36 28.35 0.26
CA ALA A 364 -12.80 27.59 -0.86
C ALA A 364 -11.65 26.69 -0.40
N THR A 365 -11.58 25.48 -0.95
CA THR A 365 -10.41 24.62 -0.78
C THR A 365 -9.33 25.05 -1.77
N ILE A 366 -8.20 25.52 -1.25
CA ILE A 366 -7.10 26.07 -2.05
C ILE A 366 -5.82 25.34 -1.70
N VAL A 367 -5.09 24.95 -2.76
CA VAL A 367 -3.82 24.24 -2.71
C VAL A 367 -2.80 25.11 -3.41
N VAL A 368 -1.85 25.66 -2.66
CA VAL A 368 -0.72 26.38 -3.26
C VAL A 368 0.53 25.53 -3.12
N SER A 369 1.17 25.22 -4.25
CA SER A 369 2.43 24.50 -4.33
C SER A 369 3.56 25.43 -4.80
N ALA A 370 4.75 25.30 -4.21
CA ALA A 370 5.97 25.93 -4.70
C ALA A 370 7.18 24.97 -4.62
N PRO A 371 8.17 25.07 -5.52
CA PRO A 371 9.41 24.31 -5.39
C PRO A 371 10.14 24.78 -4.13
N ALA A 372 10.82 23.87 -3.43
CA ALA A 372 11.51 24.21 -2.17
C ALA A 372 12.96 24.69 -2.36
N ALA A 373 13.34 25.04 -3.59
CA ALA A 373 14.52 25.83 -3.92
C ALA A 373 14.16 26.94 -4.91
N ASP A 374 14.88 28.07 -4.85
CA ASP A 374 14.84 29.16 -5.83
C ASP A 374 15.45 28.70 -7.18
N ASP A 375 14.87 27.67 -7.79
CA ASP A 375 15.26 27.22 -9.11
C ASP A 375 14.64 28.17 -10.15
N VAL A 376 15.44 29.15 -10.57
CA VAL A 376 15.10 30.20 -11.55
C VAL A 376 15.07 29.63 -12.99
N SER A 377 15.27 28.31 -13.18
CA SER A 377 15.05 27.70 -14.48
C SER A 377 13.55 27.55 -14.75
N GLY A 378 12.99 28.53 -15.47
CA GLY A 378 11.59 28.65 -15.86
C GLY A 378 11.02 27.56 -16.76
N GLU A 379 11.46 26.31 -16.60
CA GLU A 379 10.95 25.12 -17.27
C GLU A 379 10.69 24.00 -16.25
N SER A 380 9.67 24.18 -15.42
CA SER A 380 8.79 23.04 -15.16
C SER A 380 7.40 23.55 -14.85
N ALA A 381 6.46 23.20 -15.72
CA ALA A 381 5.09 23.03 -15.27
C ALA A 381 5.17 22.12 -14.05
N ILE A 382 4.90 22.68 -12.87
CA ILE A 382 4.84 21.96 -11.61
C ILE A 382 4.07 20.67 -11.87
N ASP A 383 4.77 19.55 -11.68
CA ASP A 383 4.37 18.23 -12.12
C ASP A 383 2.95 17.96 -11.60
N ARG A 384 2.00 17.68 -12.50
CA ARG A 384 0.59 17.40 -12.18
C ARG A 384 0.48 16.30 -11.11
N SER A 385 1.46 15.41 -11.07
CA SER A 385 1.64 14.39 -10.04
C SER A 385 1.81 14.99 -8.63
N THR A 386 2.63 16.04 -8.49
CA THR A 386 2.89 16.77 -7.24
C THR A 386 1.63 17.48 -6.75
N GLN A 387 0.85 18.04 -7.67
CA GLN A 387 -0.41 18.70 -7.35
C GLN A 387 -1.47 17.70 -6.87
N LEU A 388 -1.59 16.54 -7.54
CA LEU A 388 -2.49 15.47 -7.12
C LEU A 388 -2.08 14.83 -5.77
N MET A 389 -0.77 14.70 -5.53
CA MET A 389 -0.22 14.28 -4.23
C MET A 389 -0.63 15.23 -3.11
N SER A 390 -0.57 16.53 -3.40
CA SER A 390 -0.95 17.60 -2.48
C SER A 390 -2.45 17.58 -2.16
N VAL A 391 -3.30 17.35 -3.17
CA VAL A 391 -4.77 17.18 -3.03
C VAL A 391 -5.14 15.91 -2.24
N ALA A 392 -4.35 14.85 -2.33
CA ALA A 392 -4.56 13.63 -1.55
C ALA A 392 -4.23 13.82 -0.06
N ALA A 393 -3.06 14.42 0.24
CA ALA A 393 -2.65 14.77 1.60
C ALA A 393 -3.68 15.68 2.28
N LEU A 394 -4.25 16.61 1.50
CA LEU A 394 -5.33 17.50 1.89
C LEU A 394 -6.59 16.79 2.39
N ARG A 395 -7.05 15.77 1.68
CA ARG A 395 -8.25 15.01 2.06
C ARG A 395 -8.09 14.32 3.41
N SER A 396 -6.87 13.89 3.74
CA SER A 396 -6.51 13.32 5.05
C SER A 396 -6.53 14.36 6.18
N ILE A 397 -6.09 15.59 5.90
CA ILE A 397 -6.13 16.71 6.86
C ILE A 397 -7.58 17.16 7.11
N PHE A 398 -8.40 17.29 6.07
CA PHE A 398 -9.80 17.73 6.22
C PHE A 398 -10.68 16.72 6.95
N ALA A 399 -10.36 15.43 6.91
CA ALA A 399 -11.02 14.40 7.71
C ALA A 399 -10.82 14.59 9.24
N ARG A 400 -9.87 15.44 9.66
CA ARG A 400 -9.53 15.72 11.07
C ARG A 400 -10.24 16.96 11.67
N GLY A 401 -11.14 17.61 10.94
CA GLY A 401 -11.97 18.70 11.46
C GLY A 401 -11.34 20.10 11.44
N ALA A 402 -10.59 20.43 10.37
CA ALA A 402 -9.99 21.76 10.19
C ALA A 402 -11.04 22.90 10.22
N ALA A 403 -10.74 23.99 10.93
CA ALA A 403 -11.65 25.14 11.05
C ALA A 403 -11.57 26.06 9.82
N ALA A 404 -12.70 26.64 9.41
CA ALA A 404 -12.77 27.49 8.22
C ALA A 404 -11.81 28.69 8.24
N GLY A 405 -11.21 28.98 7.09
CA GLY A 405 -10.24 30.08 6.93
C GLY A 405 -8.86 29.84 7.57
N GLN A 406 -8.57 28.66 8.13
CA GLN A 406 -7.22 28.31 8.59
C GLN A 406 -6.33 27.90 7.44
N ILE A 407 -5.05 28.27 7.53
CA ILE A 407 -4.04 27.99 6.52
C ILE A 407 -3.06 26.94 7.04
N HIS A 408 -3.19 25.66 6.64
CA HIS A 408 -2.27 24.61 7.08
C HIS A 408 -1.02 24.55 6.19
N VAL A 409 0.12 24.27 6.80
CA VAL A 409 1.43 24.15 6.14
C VAL A 409 2.16 22.88 6.60
N ASP A 410 2.90 22.23 5.71
CA ASP A 410 3.73 21.08 6.09
C ASP A 410 4.97 21.51 6.92
N PRO A 411 5.61 20.59 7.67
CA PRO A 411 6.75 20.94 8.53
C PRO A 411 7.97 21.55 7.82
N VAL A 412 8.23 21.19 6.56
CA VAL A 412 9.36 21.69 5.77
C VAL A 412 9.09 23.14 5.37
N THR A 413 7.90 23.40 4.82
CA THR A 413 7.41 24.74 4.50
C THR A 413 7.39 25.63 5.73
N ALA A 414 6.89 25.11 6.85
CA ALA A 414 6.84 25.87 8.09
C ALA A 414 8.24 26.30 8.54
N ALA A 415 9.26 25.45 8.39
CA ALA A 415 10.64 25.80 8.70
C ALA A 415 11.17 26.95 7.82
N LEU A 416 10.86 26.93 6.51
CA LEU A 416 11.25 27.98 5.56
C LEU A 416 10.55 29.31 5.81
N LEU A 417 9.28 29.28 6.23
CA LEU A 417 8.47 30.48 6.42
C LEU A 417 8.64 31.12 7.80
N ARG A 418 9.01 30.36 8.84
CA ARG A 418 9.18 30.85 10.23
C ARG A 418 10.00 32.15 10.39
N PRO A 419 11.04 32.44 9.58
CA PRO A 419 11.77 33.70 9.66
C PRO A 419 10.90 34.93 9.35
N HIS A 420 9.96 34.81 8.40
CA HIS A 420 9.18 35.93 7.84
C HIS A 420 7.69 35.83 8.11
N PHE A 421 7.20 34.72 8.66
CA PHE A 421 5.79 34.46 8.86
C PHE A 421 5.50 33.93 10.26
N GLU A 422 4.32 34.24 10.76
CA GLU A 422 3.81 33.72 12.02
C GLU A 422 3.14 32.36 11.77
N ILE A 423 3.71 31.31 12.35
CA ILE A 423 3.19 29.94 12.28
C ILE A 423 2.99 29.42 13.70
N THR A 424 1.80 28.88 13.94
CA THR A 424 1.37 28.34 15.25
C THR A 424 1.09 26.84 15.14
N GLY A 425 1.09 26.13 16.28
CA GLY A 425 0.83 24.69 16.33
C GLY A 425 2.09 23.82 16.45
N SER A 426 1.91 22.49 16.46
CA SER A 426 2.99 21.51 16.63
C SER A 426 2.71 20.21 15.88
N GLY A 427 3.76 19.46 15.57
CA GLY A 427 3.64 18.21 14.80
C GLY A 427 3.14 18.47 13.37
N GLU A 428 2.04 17.82 13.00
CA GLU A 428 1.40 17.95 11.68
C GLU A 428 0.31 19.03 11.62
N ASP A 429 0.03 19.73 12.73
CA ASP A 429 -1.02 20.76 12.81
C ASP A 429 -0.42 22.18 12.84
N LEU A 430 0.37 22.50 11.82
CA LEU A 430 1.02 23.80 11.68
C LEU A 430 0.15 24.75 10.86
N VAL A 431 -0.18 25.91 11.44
CA VAL A 431 -1.09 26.89 10.87
C VAL A 431 -0.38 28.22 10.66
N LEU A 432 -0.35 28.68 9.41
CA LEU A 432 0.11 30.01 9.01
C LEU A 432 -0.94 31.06 9.39
N ARG A 433 -0.53 32.08 10.17
CA ARG A 433 -1.41 33.14 10.70
C ARG A 433 -1.24 34.47 9.98
N GLY A 434 -0.04 34.77 9.51
CA GLY A 434 0.28 36.05 8.89
C GLY A 434 1.74 36.19 8.54
N GLU A 435 2.08 37.28 7.87
CA GLU A 435 3.46 37.71 7.62
C GLU A 435 3.93 38.56 8.82
N ARG A 436 5.16 38.33 9.28
CA ARG A 436 5.80 39.17 10.29
C ARG A 436 6.19 40.49 9.63
N GLY A 437 5.75 41.60 10.24
CA GLY A 437 6.04 42.95 9.74
C GLY A 437 7.50 43.35 9.83
#